data_AF-A0A9E4KDB8-F1
#
_entry.id   AF-A0A9E4KDB8-F1
#
_cell.length_a   1.000
_cell.length_b   1.000
_cell.length_c   1.000
_cell.angle_alpha   90.00
_cell.angle_beta   90.00
_cell.angle_gamma   90.00
#
_symmetry.space_group_name_H-M   'P 1'
#
loop_
_entity.id
_entity.type
_entity.pdbx_description
1 polymer ?
#
loop_
_entity_poly.entity_id
_entity_poly.type
_entity_poly.pdbx_seq_one_letter_code
_entity_poly.pdbx_strand_id
1 'polypeptide(L)' 'SRNRRMGLALAEGQTLDTARAEIGQEVEGVHTAKEVYALAQRLQVEMPISEQVYRVLYEDLSPKTAVQNLLHRSQKAEGL' A
#
# COMPACT_ATOMS: atom_id res chain seq x y z
N SER A 1 -7.66 10.25 8.72
CA SER A 1 -8.59 9.32 8.04
C SER A 1 -8.38 7.89 8.57
N ARG A 2 -9.31 6.97 8.31
CA ARG A 2 -9.14 5.54 8.65
C ARG A 2 -7.90 4.95 7.96
N ASN A 3 -7.67 5.27 6.69
CA ASN A 3 -6.49 4.86 5.93
C ASN A 3 -5.18 5.27 6.63
N ARG A 4 -5.10 6.52 7.13
CA ARG A 4 -3.90 6.99 7.86
C ARG A 4 -3.66 6.20 9.14
N ARG A 5 -4.72 5.93 9.92
CA ARG A 5 -4.60 5.14 11.17
C ARG A 5 -4.10 3.73 10.87
N MET A 6 -4.63 3.08 9.84
CA MET A 6 -4.18 1.76 9.42
C MET A 6 -2.72 1.76 8.95
N GLY A 7 -2.34 2.75 8.13
CA GLY A 7 -0.95 2.89 7.68
C GLY A 7 0.05 3.07 8.84
N LEU A 8 -0.34 3.80 9.89
CA LEU A 8 0.49 3.97 11.09
C LEU A 8 0.62 2.67 11.89
N ALA A 9 -0.50 1.95 12.12
CA ALA A 9 -0.48 0.67 12.82
C ALA A 9 0.41 -0.37 12.09
N LEU A 10 0.31 -0.44 10.75
CA LEU A 10 1.18 -1.30 9.95
C LEU A 10 2.65 -0.89 10.07
N ALA A 11 2.95 0.40 10.10
CA ALA A 11 4.32 0.90 10.28
C ALA A 11 4.89 0.62 11.68
N GLU A 12 4.03 0.52 12.68
CA GLU A 12 4.37 0.09 14.05
C GLU A 12 4.55 -1.44 14.18
N GLY A 13 4.34 -2.19 13.08
CA GLY A 13 4.51 -3.63 13.03
C GLY A 13 3.25 -4.43 13.40
N GLN A 14 2.11 -3.76 13.55
CA GLN A 14 0.84 -4.47 13.72
C GLN A 14 0.45 -5.21 12.43
N THR A 15 -0.27 -6.33 12.59
CA THR A 15 -0.87 -7.02 11.45
C THR A 15 -2.07 -6.26 10.90
N LEU A 16 -2.44 -6.52 9.64
CA LEU A 16 -3.63 -5.94 9.04
C LEU A 16 -4.90 -6.26 9.84
N ASP A 17 -5.02 -7.49 10.34
CA ASP A 17 -6.19 -7.93 11.12
C ASP A 17 -6.26 -7.22 12.48
N THR A 18 -5.13 -7.10 13.18
CA THR A 18 -5.06 -6.34 14.45
C THR A 18 -5.41 -4.87 14.22
N ALA A 19 -4.80 -4.23 13.22
CA ALA A 19 -5.07 -2.83 12.91
C ALA A 19 -6.55 -2.60 12.52
N ARG A 20 -7.17 -3.56 11.81
CA ARG A 20 -8.58 -3.48 11.42
C ARG A 20 -9.51 -3.65 12.60
N ALA A 21 -9.20 -4.57 13.52
CA ALA A 21 -9.94 -4.75 14.78
C ALA A 21 -9.88 -3.48 15.66
N GLU A 22 -8.70 -2.86 15.79
CA GLU A 22 -8.53 -1.62 16.57
C GLU A 22 -9.28 -0.42 15.97
N ILE A 23 -9.35 -0.33 14.63
CA ILE A 23 -10.07 0.75 13.95
C ILE A 23 -11.59 0.57 14.08
N GLY A 24 -12.08 -0.67 14.20
CA GLY A 24 -13.49 -1.02 14.43
C GLY A 24 -14.43 -0.66 13.28
N GLN A 25 -13.89 -0.33 12.11
CA GLN A 25 -14.63 0.14 10.94
C GLN A 25 -13.93 -0.26 9.65
N GLU A 26 -14.69 -0.36 8.56
CA GLU A 26 -14.17 -0.65 7.22
C GLU A 26 -13.14 0.42 6.77
N VAL A 27 -11.99 -0.05 6.30
CA VAL A 27 -10.93 0.80 5.74
C VAL A 27 -10.99 0.70 4.22
N GLU A 28 -11.70 1.63 3.59
CA GLU A 28 -11.89 1.72 2.14
C GLU A 28 -10.58 1.58 1.36
N GLY A 29 -9.49 2.18 1.86
CA GLY A 29 -8.18 2.12 1.23
C GLY A 29 -7.62 0.70 1.03
N VAL A 30 -8.03 -0.28 1.86
CA VAL A 30 -7.64 -1.69 1.69
C VAL A 30 -8.21 -2.24 0.39
N HIS A 31 -9.52 -2.09 0.21
CA HIS A 31 -10.22 -2.59 -0.97
C HIS A 31 -9.82 -1.80 -2.22
N THR A 32 -9.78 -0.46 -2.12
CA THR A 32 -9.38 0.41 -3.23
C THR A 32 -7.96 0.12 -3.71
N ALA A 33 -7.01 -0.20 -2.83
CA ALA A 33 -5.66 -0.57 -3.23
C ALA A 33 -5.62 -1.83 -4.11
N LYS A 34 -6.47 -2.83 -3.82
CA LYS A 34 -6.61 -4.04 -4.63
C LYS A 34 -7.15 -3.73 -6.02
N GLU A 35 -8.21 -2.94 -6.10
CA GLU A 35 -8.84 -2.58 -7.38
C GLU A 35 -7.92 -1.70 -8.24
N VAL A 36 -7.22 -0.73 -7.63
CA VAL A 36 -6.24 0.11 -8.33
C VAL A 36 -5.08 -0.73 -8.86
N TYR A 37 -4.55 -1.65 -8.05
CA TYR A 37 -3.50 -2.56 -8.51
C TYR A 37 -3.97 -3.41 -9.70
N ALA A 38 -5.14 -4.04 -9.60
CA ALA A 38 -5.69 -4.85 -10.68
C ALA A 38 -5.94 -4.04 -11.96
N LEU A 39 -6.44 -2.80 -11.84
CA LEU A 39 -6.65 -1.90 -12.97
C LEU A 39 -5.33 -1.48 -13.61
N ALA A 40 -4.32 -1.14 -12.81
CA ALA A 40 -2.99 -0.77 -13.28
C ALA A 40 -2.34 -1.91 -14.09
N GLN A 41 -2.46 -3.16 -13.61
CA GLN A 41 -1.99 -4.34 -14.33
C GLN A 41 -2.72 -4.51 -15.68
N ARG A 42 -4.05 -4.36 -15.69
CA ARG A 42 -4.87 -4.48 -16.92
C ARG A 42 -4.55 -3.40 -17.95
N LEU A 43 -4.31 -2.18 -17.50
CA LEU A 43 -4.00 -1.04 -18.35
C LEU A 43 -2.51 -0.92 -18.67
N GLN A 44 -1.67 -1.81 -18.11
CA GLN A 44 -0.21 -1.76 -18.23
C GLN A 44 0.38 -0.40 -17.82
N VAL A 45 -0.21 0.22 -16.79
CA VAL A 45 0.23 1.51 -16.22
C VAL A 45 1.08 1.24 -14.99
N GLU A 46 2.28 1.81 -14.95
CA GLU A 46 3.15 1.72 -13.80
C GLU A 46 2.60 2.59 -12.64
N MET A 47 2.24 1.95 -11.52
CA MET A 47 1.72 2.60 -10.32
C MET A 47 2.53 2.16 -9.09
N PRO A 48 3.80 2.59 -8.97
CA PRO A 48 4.75 1.97 -8.05
C PRO A 48 4.36 2.12 -6.58
N ILE A 49 3.75 3.25 -6.20
CA ILE A 49 3.25 3.45 -4.83
C ILE A 49 2.08 2.51 -4.54
N SER A 50 1.07 2.48 -5.43
CA SER A 50 -0.10 1.61 -5.27
C SER A 50 0.27 0.14 -5.28
N GLU A 51 1.26 -0.25 -6.10
CA GLU A 51 1.82 -1.59 -6.11
C GLU A 51 2.46 -1.92 -4.77
N GLN A 52 3.36 -1.10 -4.23
CA GLN A 52 3.95 -1.39 -2.93
C GLN A 52 2.91 -1.45 -1.81
N VAL A 53 1.89 -0.58 -1.84
CA VAL A 53 0.77 -0.63 -0.89
C VAL A 53 0.01 -1.96 -1.02
N TYR A 54 -0.30 -2.41 -2.24
CA TYR A 54 -0.94 -3.70 -2.46
C TYR A 54 -0.11 -4.86 -1.86
N ARG A 55 1.21 -4.88 -2.10
CA ARG A 55 2.08 -5.95 -1.61
C ARG A 55 2.18 -5.97 -0.08
N VAL A 56 2.16 -4.80 0.57
CA VAL A 56 2.10 -4.73 2.04
C VAL A 56 0.79 -5.30 2.59
N LEU A 57 -0.32 -5.03 1.90
CA LEU A 57 -1.65 -5.42 2.37
C LEU A 57 -2.02 -6.88 2.04
N TYR A 58 -1.47 -7.44 0.96
CA TYR A 58 -1.93 -8.70 0.39
C TYR A 58 -0.82 -9.72 0.11
N GLU A 59 0.46 -9.35 0.16
CA GLU A 59 1.61 -10.24 -0.08
C GLU A 59 2.58 -10.30 1.10
N ASP A 60 2.16 -9.86 2.29
CA ASP A 60 2.97 -9.83 3.52
C ASP A 60 4.32 -9.10 3.37
N LEU A 61 4.41 -8.16 2.42
CA LEU A 61 5.62 -7.37 2.25
C LEU A 61 5.78 -6.41 3.44
N SER A 62 6.95 -6.42 4.07
CA SER A 62 7.19 -5.48 5.18
C SER A 62 7.10 -4.02 4.70
N PRO A 63 6.49 -3.10 5.46
CA PRO A 63 6.45 -1.67 5.11
C PRO A 63 7.84 -1.08 4.88
N LYS A 64 8.85 -1.55 5.62
CA LYS A 64 10.24 -1.13 5.45
C LYS A 64 10.79 -1.53 4.08
N THR A 65 10.56 -2.78 3.66
CA THR A 65 10.97 -3.26 2.32
C THR A 65 10.22 -2.52 1.22
N ALA A 66 8.91 -2.28 1.39
CA ALA A 66 8.12 -1.49 0.45
C ALA A 66 8.71 -0.09 0.20
N VAL A 67 9.09 0.61 1.27
CA VAL A 67 9.76 1.91 1.18
C VAL A 67 11.12 1.79 0.49
N GLN A 68 11.93 0.78 0.85
CA GLN A 68 13.21 0.54 0.19
C GLN A 68 13.04 0.31 -1.31
N ASN A 69 12.05 -0.47 -1.74
CA ASN A 69 11.77 -0.70 -3.16
C ASN A 69 11.46 0.61 -3.90
N LEU A 70 10.70 1.52 -3.28
CA LEU A 70 10.41 2.83 -3.86
C LEU A 70 11.67 3.71 -3.98
N LEU A 71 12.51 3.70 -2.96
CA LEU A 71 13.73 4.51 -2.91
C LEU A 71 14.83 4.00 -3.84
N HIS A 72 14.89 2.68 -4.09
CA HIS A 72 15.84 2.09 -5.03
C HIS A 72 15.38 2.14 -6.49
N ARG A 73 14.17 2.64 -6.77
CA ARG A 73 13.70 2.81 -8.15
C ARG A 73 14.61 3.80 -8.87
N SER A 74 14.93 3.50 -10.13
CA SER A 74 15.61 4.44 -11.00
C SER A 74 14.85 5.76 -11.03
N GLN A 75 15.57 6.87 -10.80
CA GLN A 75 14.98 8.20 -10.86
C GLN A 75 14.39 8.41 -12.25
N LYS A 76 13.08 8.62 -12.31
CA LYS A 76 12.41 9.10 -13.52
C LYS A 76 12.37 10.62 -13.41
N ALA A 77 12.79 11.31 -14.47
CA ALA A 77 12.63 12.76 -14.55
C ALA A 77 11.16 13.12 -14.29
N GLU A 78 10.93 14.18 -13.51
CA GLU A 78 9.59 14.71 -13.32
C GLU A 78 9.06 15.18 -14.68
N GLY A 79 8.11 14.45 -15.23
CA GLY A 79 7.39 14.85 -16.43
C GLY A 79 6.22 15.74 -16.05
N LEU A 80 6.12 16.89 -16.72
CA LEU A 80 4.90 17.69 -16.78
C LEU A 80 3.93 17.09 -17.78
#